data_AF-A0A1C6KQM0-F1
#
_entry.id   AF-A0A1C6KQM0-F1
#
_cell.length_a   1.000
_cell.length_b   1.000
_cell.length_c   1.000
_cell.angle_alpha   90.00
_cell.angle_beta   90.00
_cell.angle_gamma   90.00
#
_symmetry.space_group_name_H-M   'P 1'
#
loop_
_entity.id
_entity.type
_entity.pdbx_description
1 polymer ?
#
loop_
_entity_poly.entity_id
_entity_poly.type
_entity_poly.pdbx_seq_one_letter_code
_entity_poly.pdbx_strand_id
1 'polypeptide(L)'
;MMQTLSTTIEAKDEYSRGHSYRVAEYAALIAAELGWSSEEIQQLKHAAYLHDIGKIGIPDLILNKPSRLTDDEYNLIKKHTVIGAEILKDITFVPHIVEVARNHHERYDGNGYPDGLSGVEIPIHARITAMADSYDAMNSRRIYRNALPPEMIREEISKNRGKQFDPEITDVFLKLLDEKRVVLHNIRTQEITAPPEADHTINKFISEVVSTIKNQEDSKNYDFLTGLPMRSLGERLIAEFMQEHNGCLIFLDMDNLKKINDVYGHMAGDRALRNLGTLLSRYTANGIACRLGGDEFLLFLPDISAENVSKLTTRLFHHFHSIAEADPEIKDAALSAGLYMCTTSDTFADCYSKADKALYNVKQNGKNHFSFYHQISHSSSDSPGTARDLQQVADALRKSGSYAGALELNYRDFSRQYEYIQQLIIRSGSRCYLVMLTLEATSDTPAHIEEIEQTLSHMEQAIQNTIRRVDICTRYSSMQYLIILFQPVESQIPNIMKRIFMQYYRKAKSTNFLPTYKYLSMAENNMDTNQK
;
A
#
# COMPACT_ATOMS: atom_id res chain seq x y z
N MET A 1 -30.88 -22.35 8.16
CA MET A 1 -29.47 -22.53 7.80
C MET A 1 -29.07 -21.84 6.49
N MET A 2 -29.72 -22.12 5.34
CA MET A 2 -29.38 -21.44 4.07
C MET A 2 -29.51 -19.91 4.15
N GLN A 3 -30.58 -19.42 4.77
CA GLN A 3 -30.75 -18.00 5.09
C GLN A 3 -29.66 -17.45 6.04
N THR A 4 -29.16 -18.26 6.97
CA THR A 4 -28.07 -17.85 7.87
C THR A 4 -26.78 -17.64 7.09
N LEU A 5 -26.49 -18.56 6.16
CA LEU A 5 -25.33 -18.49 5.28
C LEU A 5 -25.43 -17.28 4.33
N SER A 6 -26.60 -17.04 3.74
CA SER A 6 -26.86 -15.83 2.94
C SER A 6 -26.60 -14.56 3.74
N THR A 7 -27.08 -14.50 4.99
CA THR A 7 -26.87 -13.36 5.89
C THR A 7 -25.39 -13.12 6.20
N THR A 8 -24.57 -14.17 6.31
CA THR A 8 -23.12 -14.06 6.51
C THR A 8 -22.43 -13.44 5.30
N ILE A 9 -22.85 -13.77 4.09
CA ILE A 9 -22.28 -13.19 2.85
C ILE A 9 -22.70 -11.73 2.71
N GLU A 10 -23.97 -11.43 3.01
CA GLU A 10 -24.50 -10.07 3.02
C GLU A 10 -23.79 -9.17 4.03
N ALA A 11 -23.13 -9.71 5.06
CA ALA A 11 -22.31 -8.90 5.97
C ALA A 11 -21.11 -8.24 5.27
N LYS A 12 -20.69 -8.72 4.09
CA LYS A 12 -19.60 -8.16 3.27
C LYS A 12 -20.04 -6.98 2.41
N ASP A 13 -21.33 -6.92 2.07
CA ASP A 13 -21.96 -5.85 1.31
C ASP A 13 -22.97 -5.18 2.23
N GLU A 14 -22.54 -4.09 2.91
CA GLU A 14 -23.28 -3.40 3.97
C GLU A 14 -24.73 -3.03 3.58
N TYR A 15 -25.04 -2.99 2.28
CA TYR A 15 -26.32 -2.57 1.72
C TYR A 15 -27.24 -3.72 1.30
N SER A 16 -26.72 -4.95 1.28
CA SER A 16 -27.44 -6.16 0.88
C SER A 16 -28.17 -6.85 2.03
N ARG A 17 -28.21 -6.30 3.25
CA ARG A 17 -28.80 -7.00 4.40
C ARG A 17 -30.28 -7.34 4.18
N GLY A 18 -30.59 -8.63 4.25
CA GLY A 18 -31.92 -9.21 4.00
C GLY A 18 -32.34 -9.23 2.53
N HIS A 19 -31.44 -8.88 1.60
CA HIS A 19 -31.70 -8.85 0.15
C HIS A 19 -32.01 -10.25 -0.37
N SER A 20 -31.13 -11.21 -0.13
CA SER A 20 -31.27 -12.59 -0.60
C SER A 20 -32.55 -13.23 -0.05
N TYR A 21 -32.95 -12.83 1.16
CA TYR A 21 -34.23 -13.23 1.72
C TYR A 21 -35.41 -12.71 0.90
N ARG A 22 -35.47 -11.39 0.64
CA ARG A 22 -36.56 -10.80 -0.13
C ARG A 22 -36.60 -11.34 -1.55
N VAL A 23 -35.44 -11.50 -2.21
CA VAL A 23 -35.32 -12.12 -3.53
C VAL A 23 -35.91 -13.53 -3.54
N ALA A 24 -35.58 -14.37 -2.56
CA ALA A 24 -36.14 -15.71 -2.45
C ALA A 24 -37.67 -15.70 -2.27
N GLU A 25 -38.22 -14.80 -1.46
CA GLU A 25 -39.67 -14.68 -1.29
C GLU A 25 -40.37 -14.16 -2.55
N TYR A 26 -39.79 -13.19 -3.27
CA TYR A 26 -40.33 -12.72 -4.55
C TYR A 26 -40.29 -13.82 -5.61
N ALA A 27 -39.20 -14.58 -5.69
CA ALA A 27 -39.08 -15.73 -6.58
C ALA A 27 -40.15 -16.80 -6.27
N ALA A 28 -40.42 -17.05 -4.98
CA ALA A 28 -41.46 -17.97 -4.55
C ALA A 28 -42.87 -17.51 -4.97
N LEU A 29 -43.18 -16.22 -4.87
CA LEU A 29 -44.47 -15.67 -5.32
C LEU A 29 -44.66 -15.84 -6.83
N ILE A 30 -43.61 -15.60 -7.61
CA ILE A 30 -43.63 -15.81 -9.07
C ILE A 30 -43.88 -17.28 -9.40
N ALA A 31 -43.11 -18.19 -8.79
CA ALA A 31 -43.26 -19.63 -9.01
C ALA A 31 -44.64 -20.17 -8.61
N ALA A 32 -45.21 -19.67 -7.51
CA ALA A 32 -46.55 -20.03 -7.08
C ALA A 32 -47.62 -19.60 -8.10
N GLU A 33 -47.49 -18.41 -8.67
CA GLU A 33 -48.42 -17.90 -9.69
C GLU A 33 -48.25 -18.63 -11.04
N LEU A 34 -47.06 -19.16 -11.32
CA LEU A 34 -46.79 -20.08 -12.44
C LEU A 34 -47.32 -21.50 -12.20
N GLY A 35 -47.90 -21.79 -11.02
CA GLY A 35 -48.51 -23.08 -10.69
C GLY A 35 -47.53 -24.17 -10.26
N TRP A 36 -46.33 -23.79 -9.80
CA TRP A 36 -45.35 -24.75 -9.29
C TRP A 36 -45.82 -25.40 -7.98
N SER A 37 -45.35 -26.61 -7.71
CA SER A 37 -45.63 -27.31 -6.46
C SER A 37 -44.91 -26.66 -5.28
N SER A 38 -45.40 -26.87 -4.06
CA SER A 38 -44.77 -26.37 -2.84
C SER A 38 -43.31 -26.84 -2.68
N GLU A 39 -42.98 -28.02 -3.20
CA GLU A 39 -41.63 -28.56 -3.17
C GLU A 39 -40.70 -27.81 -4.12
N GLU A 40 -41.11 -27.61 -5.39
CA GLU A 40 -40.33 -26.84 -6.38
C GLU A 40 -40.13 -25.39 -5.94
N ILE A 41 -41.16 -24.77 -5.35
CA ILE A 41 -41.07 -23.43 -4.77
C ILE A 41 -40.02 -23.40 -3.64
N GLN A 42 -40.00 -24.39 -2.76
CA GLN A 42 -39.03 -24.45 -1.68
C GLN A 42 -37.60 -24.66 -2.19
N GLN A 43 -37.42 -25.47 -3.24
CA GLN A 43 -36.13 -25.66 -3.90
C GLN A 43 -35.62 -24.35 -4.54
N LEU A 44 -36.49 -23.64 -5.26
CA LEU A 44 -36.17 -22.32 -5.82
C LEU A 44 -35.77 -21.31 -4.73
N LYS A 45 -36.49 -21.29 -3.59
CA LYS A 45 -36.12 -20.44 -2.44
C LYS A 45 -34.72 -20.74 -1.93
N HIS A 46 -34.39 -22.02 -1.76
CA HIS A 46 -33.07 -22.44 -1.30
C HIS A 46 -31.96 -22.02 -2.27
N ALA A 47 -32.18 -22.17 -3.59
CA ALA A 47 -31.25 -21.72 -4.60
C ALA A 47 -31.10 -20.18 -4.61
N ALA A 48 -32.22 -19.45 -4.52
CA ALA A 48 -32.23 -17.99 -4.53
C ALA A 48 -31.54 -17.37 -3.30
N TYR A 49 -31.56 -18.02 -2.13
CA TYR A 49 -30.80 -17.52 -0.97
C TYR A 49 -29.29 -17.41 -1.24
N LEU A 50 -28.76 -18.22 -2.15
CA LEU A 50 -27.32 -18.31 -2.41
C LEU A 50 -26.93 -17.82 -3.80
N HIS A 51 -27.82 -17.13 -4.53
CA HIS A 51 -27.52 -16.61 -5.87
C HIS A 51 -26.26 -15.73 -5.89
N ASP A 52 -26.05 -14.97 -4.81
CA ASP A 52 -24.97 -13.99 -4.63
C ASP A 52 -23.77 -14.52 -3.81
N ILE A 53 -23.70 -15.83 -3.50
CA ILE A 53 -22.62 -16.43 -2.68
C ILE A 53 -21.22 -16.09 -3.20
N GLY A 54 -21.07 -15.99 -4.52
CA GLY A 54 -19.80 -15.69 -5.14
C GLY A 54 -19.28 -14.26 -4.92
N LYS A 55 -20.09 -13.35 -4.36
CA LYS A 55 -19.61 -12.04 -3.88
C LYS A 55 -18.55 -12.17 -2.80
N ILE A 56 -18.50 -13.33 -2.12
CA ILE A 56 -17.37 -13.68 -1.29
C ILE A 56 -16.08 -13.54 -2.12
N GLY A 57 -15.98 -14.00 -3.35
CA GLY A 57 -14.78 -13.90 -4.18
C GLY A 57 -14.38 -12.48 -4.65
N ILE A 58 -15.19 -11.45 -4.38
CA ILE A 58 -14.97 -10.08 -4.87
C ILE A 58 -14.30 -9.22 -3.78
N PRO A 59 -13.27 -8.40 -4.11
CA PRO A 59 -12.63 -7.51 -3.12
C PRO A 59 -13.56 -6.43 -2.57
N ASP A 60 -13.49 -6.17 -1.25
CA ASP A 60 -14.33 -5.18 -0.55
C ASP A 60 -14.17 -3.76 -1.11
N LEU A 61 -12.95 -3.36 -1.51
CA LEU A 61 -12.70 -2.04 -2.08
C LEU A 61 -13.45 -1.80 -3.38
N ILE A 62 -13.77 -2.87 -4.12
CA ILE A 62 -14.53 -2.82 -5.37
C ILE A 62 -16.02 -2.99 -5.08
N LEU A 63 -16.38 -3.94 -4.21
CA LEU A 63 -17.77 -4.21 -3.84
C LEU A 63 -18.44 -3.03 -3.14
N ASN A 64 -17.73 -2.34 -2.24
CA ASN A 64 -18.21 -1.23 -1.44
C ASN A 64 -17.70 0.14 -1.92
N LYS A 65 -17.23 0.24 -3.18
CA LYS A 65 -16.64 1.48 -3.70
C LYS A 65 -17.65 2.63 -3.67
N PRO A 66 -17.32 3.78 -3.06
CA PRO A 66 -18.24 4.91 -2.93
C PRO A 66 -18.47 5.70 -4.24
N SER A 67 -17.86 5.30 -5.37
CA SER A 67 -17.92 5.99 -6.66
C SER A 67 -18.18 5.01 -7.80
N ARG A 68 -18.45 5.53 -9.01
CA ARG A 68 -18.73 4.70 -10.19
C ARG A 68 -17.55 3.78 -10.49
N LEU A 69 -17.86 2.50 -10.72
CA LEU A 69 -16.88 1.48 -11.09
C LEU A 69 -16.34 1.77 -12.49
N THR A 70 -15.04 1.49 -12.69
CA THR A 70 -14.45 1.39 -14.02
C THR A 70 -14.94 0.11 -14.72
N ASP A 71 -14.72 0.01 -16.04
CA ASP A 71 -15.11 -1.19 -16.79
C ASP A 71 -14.40 -2.45 -16.27
N ASP A 72 -13.13 -2.33 -15.89
CA ASP A 72 -12.34 -3.43 -15.31
C ASP A 72 -12.86 -3.86 -13.93
N GLU A 73 -13.19 -2.89 -13.07
CA GLU A 73 -13.78 -3.15 -11.76
C GLU A 73 -15.15 -3.82 -11.91
N TYR A 74 -15.98 -3.34 -12.85
CA TYR A 74 -17.27 -3.94 -13.14
C TYR A 74 -17.14 -5.37 -13.70
N ASN A 75 -16.17 -5.60 -14.60
CA ASN A 75 -15.86 -6.94 -15.10
C ASN A 75 -15.38 -7.87 -13.99
N LEU A 76 -14.72 -7.35 -12.95
CA LEU A 76 -14.39 -8.15 -11.77
C LEU A 76 -15.65 -8.52 -10.98
N ILE A 77 -16.56 -7.57 -10.74
CA ILE A 77 -17.83 -7.86 -10.04
C ILE A 77 -18.62 -8.95 -10.76
N LYS A 78 -18.70 -8.92 -12.09
CA LYS A 78 -19.42 -9.95 -12.87
C LYS A 78 -18.95 -11.38 -12.57
N LYS A 79 -17.69 -11.57 -12.16
CA LYS A 79 -17.13 -12.89 -11.84
C LYS A 79 -17.79 -13.57 -10.65
N HIS A 80 -18.56 -12.86 -9.81
CA HIS A 80 -19.25 -13.47 -8.68
C HIS A 80 -20.19 -14.60 -9.12
N THR A 81 -20.78 -14.52 -10.32
CA THR A 81 -21.60 -15.59 -10.90
C THR A 81 -20.81 -16.89 -11.08
N VAL A 82 -19.64 -16.81 -11.72
CA VAL A 82 -18.76 -17.95 -11.97
C VAL A 82 -18.16 -18.49 -10.67
N ILE A 83 -17.73 -17.60 -9.77
CA ILE A 83 -17.19 -17.99 -8.46
C ILE A 83 -18.27 -18.68 -7.63
N GLY A 84 -19.50 -18.17 -7.65
CA GLY A 84 -20.62 -18.75 -6.92
C GLY A 84 -20.96 -20.15 -7.45
N ALA A 85 -20.99 -20.32 -8.76
CA ALA A 85 -21.18 -21.62 -9.38
C ALA A 85 -20.10 -22.63 -8.95
N GLU A 86 -18.84 -22.20 -8.91
CA GLU A 86 -17.70 -23.04 -8.52
C GLU A 86 -17.76 -23.45 -7.03
N ILE A 87 -18.15 -22.53 -6.14
CA ILE A 87 -18.36 -22.83 -4.71
C ILE A 87 -19.49 -23.84 -4.51
N LEU A 88 -20.54 -23.74 -5.31
CA LEU A 88 -21.76 -24.52 -5.14
C LEU A 88 -21.74 -25.87 -5.90
N LYS A 89 -20.74 -26.13 -6.73
CA LYS A 89 -20.72 -27.28 -7.66
C LYS A 89 -20.83 -28.65 -6.96
N ASP A 90 -20.32 -28.75 -5.73
CA ASP A 90 -20.33 -29.98 -4.94
C ASP A 90 -21.63 -30.15 -4.11
N ILE A 91 -22.52 -29.17 -4.14
CA ILE A 91 -23.79 -29.17 -3.40
C ILE A 91 -24.88 -29.81 -4.26
N THR A 92 -25.08 -31.12 -4.07
CA THR A 92 -26.05 -31.89 -4.86
C THR A 92 -27.45 -31.96 -4.27
N PHE A 93 -27.64 -31.57 -3.01
CA PHE A 93 -28.92 -31.69 -2.30
C PHE A 93 -29.84 -30.47 -2.47
N VAL A 94 -29.38 -29.40 -3.11
CA VAL A 94 -30.22 -28.24 -3.49
C VAL A 94 -30.29 -28.19 -5.01
N PRO A 95 -31.40 -28.66 -5.63
CA PRO A 95 -31.55 -28.60 -7.08
C PRO A 95 -31.38 -27.18 -7.62
N HIS A 96 -30.82 -27.07 -8.83
CA HIS A 96 -30.68 -25.80 -9.58
C HIS A 96 -29.83 -24.71 -8.91
N ILE A 97 -29.18 -24.97 -7.76
CA ILE A 97 -28.41 -23.97 -7.02
C ILE A 97 -27.26 -23.37 -7.84
N VAL A 98 -26.52 -24.21 -8.56
CA VAL A 98 -25.42 -23.79 -9.43
C VAL A 98 -25.94 -22.97 -10.62
N GLU A 99 -27.04 -23.41 -11.22
CA GLU A 99 -27.68 -22.75 -12.36
C GLU A 99 -28.15 -21.35 -12.01
N VAL A 100 -28.76 -21.19 -10.82
CA VAL A 100 -29.21 -19.89 -10.31
C VAL A 100 -28.03 -18.97 -10.02
N ALA A 101 -27.02 -19.45 -9.28
CA ALA A 101 -25.85 -18.63 -8.95
C ALA A 101 -25.08 -18.19 -10.21
N ARG A 102 -24.95 -19.06 -11.21
CA ARG A 102 -24.25 -18.73 -12.45
C ARG A 102 -25.04 -17.77 -13.35
N ASN A 103 -26.34 -17.99 -13.51
CA ASN A 103 -27.08 -17.41 -14.64
C ASN A 103 -28.10 -16.33 -14.25
N HIS A 104 -28.24 -15.95 -12.98
CA HIS A 104 -29.23 -14.94 -12.56
C HIS A 104 -28.98 -13.53 -13.12
N HIS A 105 -27.82 -13.27 -13.74
CA HIS A 105 -27.52 -12.04 -14.47
C HIS A 105 -27.50 -12.21 -16.00
N GLU A 106 -27.90 -13.38 -16.50
CA GLU A 106 -28.22 -13.53 -17.91
C GLU A 106 -29.47 -12.72 -18.26
N ARG A 107 -29.52 -12.25 -19.51
CA ARG A 107 -30.63 -11.44 -20.02
C ARG A 107 -31.33 -12.19 -21.12
N TYR A 108 -32.67 -12.09 -21.15
CA TYR A 108 -33.46 -12.77 -22.16
C TYR A 108 -33.04 -12.43 -23.61
N ASP A 109 -32.52 -11.23 -23.84
CA ASP A 109 -31.97 -10.74 -25.11
C ASP A 109 -30.54 -11.21 -25.45
N GLY A 110 -29.88 -11.99 -24.59
CA GLY A 110 -28.51 -12.48 -24.79
C GLY A 110 -27.40 -11.47 -24.45
N ASN A 111 -27.74 -10.26 -23.99
CA ASN A 111 -26.73 -9.25 -23.60
C ASN A 111 -26.31 -9.36 -22.11
N GLY A 112 -26.61 -10.50 -21.48
CA GLY A 112 -26.29 -10.80 -20.09
C GLY A 112 -24.88 -11.32 -19.90
N TYR A 113 -24.63 -11.86 -18.71
CA TYR A 113 -23.36 -12.51 -18.35
C TYR A 113 -23.63 -13.64 -17.35
N PRO A 114 -22.71 -14.62 -17.20
CA PRO A 114 -21.35 -14.70 -17.76
C PRO A 114 -21.23 -15.27 -19.17
N ASP A 115 -22.20 -16.03 -19.64
CA ASP A 115 -22.11 -16.85 -20.85
C ASP A 115 -22.88 -16.24 -22.04
N GLY A 116 -23.75 -15.26 -21.81
CA GLY A 116 -24.52 -14.58 -22.86
C GLY A 116 -25.68 -15.44 -23.38
N LEU A 117 -26.24 -16.29 -22.51
CA LEU A 117 -27.37 -17.16 -22.84
C LEU A 117 -28.60 -16.32 -23.20
N SER A 118 -29.42 -16.82 -24.12
CA SER A 118 -30.58 -16.08 -24.62
C SER A 118 -31.89 -16.85 -24.49
N GLY A 119 -32.98 -16.12 -24.28
CA GLY A 119 -34.32 -16.68 -24.21
C GLY A 119 -34.47 -17.83 -23.21
N VAL A 120 -34.90 -18.99 -23.70
CA VAL A 120 -35.16 -20.19 -22.90
C VAL A 120 -33.92 -21.05 -22.63
N GLU A 121 -32.75 -20.70 -23.20
CA GLU A 121 -31.48 -21.33 -22.85
C GLU A 121 -31.07 -21.00 -21.42
N ILE A 122 -31.55 -19.86 -20.91
CA ILE A 122 -31.40 -19.49 -19.50
C ILE A 122 -32.32 -20.40 -18.66
N PRO A 123 -31.79 -21.11 -17.65
CA PRO A 123 -32.62 -21.92 -16.76
C PRO A 123 -33.77 -21.12 -16.15
N ILE A 124 -34.98 -21.70 -16.11
CA ILE A 124 -36.18 -21.00 -15.63
C ILE A 124 -36.01 -20.49 -14.19
N HIS A 125 -35.33 -21.26 -13.34
CA HIS A 125 -34.99 -20.85 -11.97
C HIS A 125 -34.18 -19.54 -11.95
N ALA A 126 -33.18 -19.41 -12.83
CA ALA A 126 -32.37 -18.20 -12.96
C ALA A 126 -33.17 -17.03 -13.54
N ARG A 127 -34.05 -17.26 -14.52
CA ARG A 127 -34.95 -16.22 -15.07
C ARG A 127 -35.89 -15.64 -14.01
N ILE A 128 -36.46 -16.50 -13.15
CA ILE A 128 -37.32 -16.07 -12.04
C ILE A 128 -36.49 -15.28 -11.02
N THR A 129 -35.32 -15.77 -10.63
CA THR A 129 -34.42 -15.07 -9.70
C THR A 129 -33.96 -13.72 -10.25
N ALA A 130 -33.66 -13.60 -11.55
CA ALA A 130 -33.27 -12.35 -12.20
C ALA A 130 -34.35 -11.25 -12.09
N MET A 131 -35.63 -11.62 -12.26
CA MET A 131 -36.76 -10.71 -12.05
C MET A 131 -36.85 -10.27 -10.58
N ALA A 132 -36.78 -11.24 -9.66
CA ALA A 132 -36.88 -11.01 -8.22
C ALA A 132 -35.74 -10.11 -7.69
N ASP A 133 -34.50 -10.37 -8.11
CA ASP A 133 -33.32 -9.57 -7.78
C ASP A 133 -33.45 -8.14 -8.31
N SER A 134 -33.80 -7.99 -9.59
CA SER A 134 -33.98 -6.68 -10.21
C SER A 134 -35.08 -5.86 -9.53
N TYR A 135 -36.19 -6.50 -9.14
CA TYR A 135 -37.25 -5.83 -8.39
C TYR A 135 -36.77 -5.39 -7.00
N ASP A 136 -36.12 -6.27 -6.23
CA ASP A 136 -35.61 -5.89 -4.92
C ASP A 136 -34.57 -4.76 -5.01
N ALA A 137 -33.71 -4.79 -6.02
CA ALA A 137 -32.74 -3.75 -6.34
C ALA A 137 -33.40 -2.39 -6.62
N MET A 138 -34.55 -2.38 -7.31
CA MET A 138 -35.30 -1.16 -7.62
C MET A 138 -36.12 -0.64 -6.43
N ASN A 139 -36.65 -1.55 -5.60
CA ASN A 139 -37.55 -1.27 -4.48
C ASN A 139 -36.80 -1.01 -3.15
N SER A 140 -35.49 -1.29 -3.08
CA SER A 140 -34.66 -1.07 -1.89
C SER A 140 -33.90 0.26 -1.95
N ARG A 141 -33.55 0.82 -0.78
CA ARG A 141 -32.63 1.97 -0.67
C ARG A 141 -31.20 1.51 -0.89
N ARG A 142 -30.44 2.22 -1.74
CA ARG A 142 -28.99 2.02 -1.99
C ARG A 142 -28.23 3.32 -1.73
N ILE A 143 -26.89 3.25 -1.59
CA ILE A 143 -25.99 4.40 -1.28
C ILE A 143 -26.29 5.63 -2.15
N TYR A 144 -26.55 5.42 -3.44
CA TYR A 144 -26.72 6.50 -4.44
C TYR A 144 -28.17 6.75 -4.83
N ARG A 145 -29.13 5.97 -4.31
CA ARG A 145 -30.53 6.06 -4.77
C ARG A 145 -31.52 5.58 -3.71
N ASN A 146 -32.56 6.38 -3.50
CA ASN A 146 -33.75 5.91 -2.81
C ASN A 146 -34.48 4.84 -3.64
N ALA A 147 -35.34 4.05 -2.98
CA ALA A 147 -36.27 3.17 -3.65
C ALA A 147 -37.07 3.94 -4.71
N LEU A 148 -37.30 3.33 -5.89
CA LEU A 148 -38.09 3.97 -6.93
C LEU A 148 -39.58 3.97 -6.55
N PRO A 149 -40.35 4.96 -7.03
CA PRO A 149 -41.81 4.91 -6.96
C PRO A 149 -42.35 3.64 -7.64
N PRO A 150 -43.39 2.98 -7.10
CA PRO A 150 -43.95 1.75 -7.65
C PRO A 150 -44.29 1.84 -9.15
N GLU A 151 -44.85 2.97 -9.60
CA GLU A 151 -45.17 3.21 -11.01
C GLU A 151 -43.93 3.18 -11.91
N MET A 152 -42.81 3.76 -11.45
CA MET A 152 -41.55 3.72 -12.20
C MET A 152 -40.95 2.31 -12.26
N ILE A 153 -41.07 1.54 -11.17
CA ILE A 153 -40.63 0.13 -11.16
C ILE A 153 -41.45 -0.67 -12.17
N ARG A 154 -42.78 -0.48 -12.17
CA ARG A 154 -43.70 -1.12 -13.08
C ARG A 154 -43.39 -0.78 -14.54
N GLU A 155 -43.16 0.50 -14.84
CA GLU A 155 -42.75 0.97 -16.18
C GLU A 155 -41.42 0.35 -16.62
N GLU A 156 -40.41 0.33 -15.74
CA GLU A 156 -39.09 -0.22 -16.06
C GLU A 156 -39.16 -1.72 -16.34
N ILE A 157 -39.92 -2.47 -15.53
CA ILE A 157 -40.15 -3.92 -15.75
C ILE A 157 -40.87 -4.14 -17.09
N SER A 158 -41.95 -3.39 -17.36
CA SER A 158 -42.72 -3.50 -18.60
C SER A 158 -41.88 -3.18 -19.83
N LYS A 159 -41.04 -2.13 -19.78
CA LYS A 159 -40.14 -1.72 -20.87
C LYS A 159 -39.06 -2.75 -21.19
N ASN A 160 -38.66 -3.54 -20.20
CA ASN A 160 -37.63 -4.57 -20.32
C ASN A 160 -38.19 -5.99 -20.58
N ARG A 161 -39.51 -6.13 -20.78
CA ARG A 161 -40.17 -7.37 -21.22
C ARG A 161 -39.56 -7.87 -22.54
N GLY A 162 -39.09 -9.12 -22.57
CA GLY A 162 -38.43 -9.73 -23.72
C GLY A 162 -37.03 -9.19 -24.01
N LYS A 163 -36.50 -8.32 -23.13
CA LYS A 163 -35.12 -7.80 -23.19
C LYS A 163 -34.32 -8.33 -22.01
N GLN A 164 -34.41 -7.66 -20.87
CA GLN A 164 -33.79 -8.16 -19.65
C GLN A 164 -34.54 -9.38 -19.12
N PHE A 165 -35.87 -9.33 -19.17
CA PHE A 165 -36.73 -10.27 -18.51
C PHE A 165 -37.49 -11.15 -19.50
N ASP A 166 -37.74 -12.38 -19.08
CA ASP A 166 -38.64 -13.29 -19.77
C ASP A 166 -40.04 -12.68 -19.90
N PRO A 167 -40.66 -12.66 -21.09
CA PRO A 167 -42.00 -12.13 -21.30
C PRO A 167 -43.09 -12.73 -20.41
N GLU A 168 -43.08 -14.05 -20.20
CA GLU A 168 -44.09 -14.76 -19.42
C GLU A 168 -43.96 -14.44 -17.93
N ILE A 169 -42.73 -14.49 -17.41
CA ILE A 169 -42.44 -14.12 -16.01
C ILE A 169 -42.76 -12.64 -15.77
N THR A 170 -42.52 -11.78 -16.77
CA THR A 170 -42.86 -10.36 -16.67
C THR A 170 -44.37 -10.14 -16.55
N ASP A 171 -45.17 -10.84 -17.34
CA ASP A 171 -46.63 -10.71 -17.29
C ASP A 171 -47.18 -11.20 -15.94
N VAL A 172 -46.65 -12.33 -15.44
CA VAL A 172 -46.96 -12.85 -14.10
C VAL A 172 -46.58 -11.85 -13.01
N PHE A 173 -45.38 -11.28 -13.08
CA PHE A 173 -44.92 -10.36 -12.05
C PHE A 173 -45.69 -9.04 -12.04
N LEU A 174 -46.01 -8.50 -13.23
CA LEU A 174 -46.85 -7.30 -13.37
C LEU A 174 -48.25 -7.53 -12.82
N LYS A 175 -48.84 -8.72 -13.05
CA LYS A 175 -50.12 -9.10 -12.43
C LYS A 175 -50.02 -9.09 -10.89
N LEU A 176 -48.98 -9.71 -10.33
CA LEU A 176 -48.77 -9.72 -8.88
C LEU A 176 -48.60 -8.30 -8.30
N LEU A 177 -47.92 -7.40 -9.02
CA LEU A 177 -47.77 -5.99 -8.64
C LEU A 177 -49.11 -5.24 -8.66
N ASP A 178 -49.87 -5.39 -9.74
CA ASP A 178 -51.17 -4.72 -9.92
C ASP A 178 -52.20 -5.20 -8.87
N GLU A 179 -52.14 -6.49 -8.49
CA GLU A 179 -52.93 -7.08 -7.40
C GLU A 179 -52.41 -6.76 -5.99
N LYS A 180 -51.28 -6.04 -5.88
CA LYS A 180 -50.61 -5.70 -4.61
C LYS A 180 -50.23 -6.94 -3.77
N ARG A 181 -49.90 -8.05 -4.43
CA ARG A 181 -49.50 -9.32 -3.79
C ARG A 181 -47.99 -9.44 -3.54
N VAL A 182 -47.21 -8.41 -3.90
CA VAL A 182 -45.74 -8.35 -3.74
C VAL A 182 -45.32 -7.68 -2.42
N VAL A 183 -46.21 -7.62 -1.42
CA VAL A 183 -45.94 -6.97 -0.12
C VAL A 183 -45.37 -7.99 0.87
N LEU A 184 -44.06 -7.90 1.14
CA LEU A 184 -43.42 -8.63 2.23
C LEU A 184 -43.61 -7.85 3.53
N HIS A 185 -44.36 -8.40 4.49
CA HIS A 185 -44.43 -7.84 5.83
C HIS A 185 -43.07 -8.05 6.52
N ASN A 186 -42.59 -7.04 7.27
CA ASN A 186 -41.34 -7.11 8.05
C ASN A 186 -41.43 -8.21 9.12
N ILE A 187 -41.10 -9.45 8.75
CA ILE A 187 -40.91 -10.53 9.69
C ILE A 187 -39.50 -10.33 10.27
N ARG A 188 -39.44 -9.75 11.48
CA ARG A 188 -38.26 -9.87 12.34
C ARG A 188 -37.92 -11.36 12.42
N THR A 189 -36.70 -11.70 12.01
CA THR A 189 -35.98 -12.96 12.22
C THR A 189 -36.67 -13.87 13.24
N GLN A 190 -37.47 -14.82 12.74
CA GLN A 190 -37.78 -16.00 13.53
C GLN A 190 -36.51 -16.83 13.62
N GLU A 191 -36.05 -17.08 14.84
CA GLU A 191 -35.02 -18.07 15.14
C GLU A 191 -35.50 -19.44 14.63
N ILE A 192 -34.86 -19.95 13.57
CA ILE A 192 -35.13 -21.30 13.08
C ILE A 192 -34.11 -22.23 13.74
N THR A 193 -34.60 -22.99 14.72
CA THR A 193 -33.98 -24.23 15.18
C THR A 193 -33.96 -25.25 14.03
N ALA A 194 -32.77 -25.69 13.62
CA ALA A 194 -32.62 -26.72 12.58
C ALA A 194 -32.87 -28.12 13.17
N PRO A 195 -33.53 -29.05 12.45
CA PRO A 195 -33.57 -30.46 12.81
C PRO A 195 -32.19 -31.11 12.59
N PRO A 196 -31.82 -32.11 13.40
CA PRO A 196 -30.55 -32.82 13.26
C PRO A 196 -30.74 -33.94 12.22
N GLU A 197 -30.24 -33.74 11.00
CA GLU A 197 -29.83 -34.82 10.07
C GLU A 197 -29.45 -34.23 8.69
N ALA A 198 -28.23 -33.68 8.57
CA ALA A 198 -27.50 -33.49 7.31
C ALA A 198 -26.02 -33.12 7.58
N ASP A 199 -25.36 -33.88 8.45
CA ASP A 199 -24.14 -33.44 9.17
C ASP A 199 -22.79 -33.61 8.44
N HIS A 200 -22.75 -33.92 7.14
CA HIS A 200 -21.45 -34.04 6.45
C HIS A 200 -21.26 -33.04 5.30
N THR A 201 -22.23 -32.92 4.39
CA THR A 201 -22.15 -31.98 3.26
C THR A 201 -22.29 -30.53 3.73
N ILE A 202 -23.09 -30.30 4.77
CA ILE A 202 -23.23 -28.98 5.41
C ILE A 202 -21.95 -28.59 6.12
N ASN A 203 -21.31 -29.51 6.85
CA ASN A 203 -20.03 -29.24 7.50
C ASN A 203 -18.89 -29.04 6.49
N LYS A 204 -18.90 -29.77 5.36
CA LYS A 204 -18.01 -29.51 4.22
C LYS A 204 -18.26 -28.13 3.60
N PHE A 205 -19.52 -27.75 3.38
CA PHE A 205 -19.88 -26.42 2.86
C PHE A 205 -19.50 -25.30 3.83
N ILE A 206 -19.80 -25.44 5.13
CA ILE A 206 -19.35 -24.49 6.17
C ILE A 206 -17.83 -24.43 6.19
N SER A 207 -17.13 -25.56 6.08
CA SER A 207 -15.67 -25.58 6.00
C SER A 207 -15.15 -24.91 4.73
N GLU A 208 -15.80 -25.05 3.59
CA GLU A 208 -15.43 -24.41 2.32
C GLU A 208 -15.68 -22.91 2.35
N VAL A 209 -16.84 -22.47 2.84
CA VAL A 209 -17.16 -21.06 3.05
C VAL A 209 -16.22 -20.45 4.09
N VAL A 210 -16.00 -21.11 5.23
CA VAL A 210 -15.06 -20.67 6.26
C VAL A 210 -13.62 -20.70 5.74
N SER A 211 -13.23 -21.67 4.94
CA SER A 211 -11.90 -21.72 4.31
C SER A 211 -11.75 -20.63 3.26
N THR A 212 -12.81 -20.28 2.53
CA THR A 212 -12.81 -19.17 1.56
C THR A 212 -12.77 -17.82 2.28
N ILE A 213 -13.49 -17.68 3.41
CA ILE A 213 -13.41 -16.52 4.30
C ILE A 213 -12.01 -16.43 4.90
N LYS A 214 -11.42 -17.52 5.39
CA LYS A 214 -10.04 -17.56 5.93
C LYS A 214 -9.01 -17.25 4.85
N ASN A 215 -9.12 -17.87 3.67
CA ASN A 215 -8.29 -17.58 2.51
C ASN A 215 -8.46 -16.13 2.02
N GLN A 216 -9.57 -15.46 2.35
CA GLN A 216 -9.80 -14.04 2.05
C GLN A 216 -9.41 -13.08 3.17
N GLU A 217 -9.47 -13.49 4.42
CA GLU A 217 -8.70 -12.83 5.48
C GLU A 217 -7.22 -12.88 5.11
N ASP A 218 -6.73 -14.01 4.61
CA ASP A 218 -5.40 -14.12 4.01
C ASP A 218 -5.25 -13.22 2.75
N SER A 219 -6.23 -13.13 1.84
CA SER A 219 -6.12 -12.17 0.71
C SER A 219 -6.22 -10.68 1.11
N LYS A 220 -6.82 -10.34 2.26
CA LYS A 220 -6.80 -8.98 2.86
C LYS A 220 -5.51 -8.71 3.62
N ASN A 221 -4.85 -9.78 4.04
CA ASN A 221 -3.64 -9.73 4.83
C ASN A 221 -2.38 -9.75 3.98
N TYR A 222 -2.45 -9.92 2.65
CA TYR A 222 -1.29 -10.02 1.76
C TYR A 222 -1.41 -9.05 0.58
N ASP A 223 -0.32 -8.36 0.28
CA ASP A 223 -0.18 -7.37 -0.77
C ASP A 223 -0.19 -8.03 -2.16
N PHE A 224 -1.16 -7.67 -3.00
CA PHE A 224 -1.35 -8.28 -4.32
C PHE A 224 -0.13 -8.12 -5.25
N LEU A 225 0.61 -7.02 -5.11
CA LEU A 225 1.75 -6.73 -5.99
C LEU A 225 2.98 -7.58 -5.65
N THR A 226 3.24 -7.77 -4.35
CA THR A 226 4.48 -8.39 -3.85
C THR A 226 4.26 -9.81 -3.32
N GLY A 227 3.03 -10.20 -3.03
CA GLY A 227 2.68 -11.49 -2.41
C GLY A 227 3.10 -11.60 -0.94
N LEU A 228 3.58 -10.53 -0.32
CA LEU A 228 3.95 -10.48 1.09
C LEU A 228 2.77 -10.08 1.97
N PRO A 229 2.73 -10.44 3.26
CA PRO A 229 1.82 -9.85 4.22
C PRO A 229 1.75 -8.32 4.12
N MET A 230 0.57 -7.73 4.21
CA MET A 230 0.33 -6.30 4.37
C MET A 230 0.64 -5.87 5.81
N ARG A 231 0.76 -4.55 6.01
CA ARG A 231 1.05 -3.91 7.30
C ARG A 231 0.37 -4.55 8.51
N SER A 232 -0.96 -4.65 8.51
CA SER A 232 -1.74 -5.12 9.67
C SER A 232 -1.40 -6.56 10.07
N LEU A 233 -1.27 -7.48 9.11
CA LEU A 233 -0.86 -8.86 9.39
C LEU A 233 0.61 -8.92 9.78
N GLY A 234 1.47 -8.26 9.02
CA GLY A 234 2.92 -8.31 9.22
C GLY A 234 3.34 -7.77 10.59
N GLU A 235 2.84 -6.59 10.99
CA GLU A 235 3.13 -6.01 12.30
C GLU A 235 2.68 -6.92 13.44
N ARG A 236 1.49 -7.54 13.31
CA ARG A 236 0.97 -8.49 14.32
C ARG A 236 1.83 -9.74 14.42
N LEU A 237 2.14 -10.40 13.29
CA LEU A 237 2.97 -11.61 13.28
C LEU A 237 4.38 -11.32 13.84
N ILE A 238 4.96 -10.18 13.49
CA ILE A 238 6.27 -9.77 14.00
C ILE A 238 6.20 -9.52 15.51
N ALA A 239 5.18 -8.81 15.98
CA ALA A 239 5.00 -8.56 17.41
C ALA A 239 4.81 -9.87 18.21
N GLU A 240 4.10 -10.85 17.66
CA GLU A 240 3.96 -12.20 18.24
C GLU A 240 5.32 -12.92 18.29
N PHE A 241 6.07 -12.95 17.19
CA PHE A 241 7.39 -13.59 17.13
C PHE A 241 8.42 -12.96 18.07
N MET A 242 8.39 -11.64 18.24
CA MET A 242 9.29 -10.92 19.14
C MET A 242 9.06 -11.28 20.61
N GLN A 243 7.89 -11.81 21.00
CA GLN A 243 7.66 -12.27 22.38
C GLN A 243 8.38 -13.58 22.67
N GLU A 244 8.62 -14.40 21.65
CA GLU A 244 9.18 -15.75 21.80
C GLU A 244 10.66 -15.84 21.39
N HIS A 245 11.11 -14.96 20.49
CA HIS A 245 12.45 -15.02 19.91
C HIS A 245 13.20 -13.69 20.07
N ASN A 246 14.48 -13.78 20.41
CA ASN A 246 15.41 -12.69 20.14
C ASN A 246 15.66 -12.64 18.63
N GLY A 247 16.08 -11.50 18.08
CA GLY A 247 16.30 -11.44 16.64
C GLY A 247 16.69 -10.07 16.12
N CYS A 248 16.48 -9.85 14.83
CA CYS A 248 16.69 -8.55 14.21
C CYS A 248 15.44 -8.08 13.47
N LEU A 249 14.99 -6.88 13.80
CA LEU A 249 14.00 -6.13 13.03
C LEU A 249 14.72 -5.29 11.97
N ILE A 250 14.28 -5.41 10.73
CA ILE A 250 14.84 -4.73 9.56
C ILE A 250 13.74 -3.91 8.91
N PHE A 251 13.89 -2.60 8.91
CA PHE A 251 13.04 -1.69 8.16
C PHE A 251 13.72 -1.40 6.82
N LEU A 252 13.10 -1.80 5.73
CA LEU A 252 13.64 -1.71 4.38
C LEU A 252 12.81 -0.75 3.51
N ASP A 253 13.49 0.06 2.71
CA ASP A 253 12.88 0.99 1.77
C ASP A 253 13.47 0.83 0.37
N MET A 254 12.61 0.89 -0.65
CA MET A 254 13.04 0.92 -2.05
C MET A 254 13.35 2.34 -2.50
N ASP A 255 14.64 2.60 -2.70
CA ASP A 255 15.11 3.89 -3.16
C ASP A 255 14.70 4.15 -4.62
N ASN A 256 14.38 5.40 -4.90
CA ASN A 256 14.12 5.93 -6.25
C ASN A 256 12.84 5.43 -6.93
N LEU A 257 11.91 4.78 -6.22
CA LEU A 257 10.64 4.30 -6.80
C LEU A 257 9.87 5.41 -7.52
N LYS A 258 9.75 6.60 -6.91
CA LYS A 258 9.10 7.76 -7.55
C LYS A 258 9.78 8.15 -8.86
N LYS A 259 11.11 8.19 -8.90
CA LYS A 259 11.89 8.52 -10.11
C LYS A 259 11.63 7.50 -11.22
N ILE A 260 11.60 6.21 -10.87
CA ILE A 260 11.29 5.13 -11.81
C ILE A 260 9.88 5.34 -12.40
N ASN A 261 8.90 5.61 -11.53
CA ASN A 261 7.52 5.86 -11.96
C ASN A 261 7.40 7.10 -12.87
N ASP A 262 8.09 8.18 -12.53
CA ASP A 262 8.03 9.44 -13.29
C ASP A 262 8.71 9.32 -14.66
N VAL A 263 9.76 8.48 -14.79
CA VAL A 263 10.54 8.33 -16.03
C VAL A 263 10.02 7.21 -16.93
N TYR A 264 9.68 6.05 -16.36
CA TYR A 264 9.33 4.84 -17.10
C TYR A 264 7.88 4.37 -16.87
N GLY A 265 7.11 5.10 -16.05
CA GLY A 265 5.72 4.80 -15.75
C GLY A 265 5.54 3.84 -14.57
N HIS A 266 4.32 3.81 -14.03
CA HIS A 266 3.98 3.00 -12.85
C HIS A 266 4.20 1.49 -13.04
N MET A 267 4.10 0.98 -14.27
CA MET A 267 4.37 -0.44 -14.55
C MET A 267 5.83 -0.82 -14.26
N ALA A 268 6.79 0.09 -14.46
CA ALA A 268 8.19 -0.17 -14.14
C ALA A 268 8.41 -0.22 -12.63
N GLY A 269 7.84 0.73 -11.87
CA GLY A 269 7.88 0.69 -10.41
C GLY A 269 7.20 -0.55 -9.83
N ASP A 270 6.07 -0.96 -10.40
CA ASP A 270 5.37 -2.19 -9.99
C ASP A 270 6.23 -3.44 -10.21
N ARG A 271 6.99 -3.50 -11.31
CA ARG A 271 7.96 -4.59 -11.55
C ARG A 271 9.09 -4.58 -10.53
N ALA A 272 9.64 -3.41 -10.20
CA ALA A 272 10.68 -3.31 -9.17
C ALA A 272 10.18 -3.84 -7.82
N LEU A 273 8.99 -3.41 -7.40
CA LEU A 273 8.33 -3.85 -6.16
C LEU A 273 8.06 -5.36 -6.17
N ARG A 274 7.54 -5.92 -7.26
CA ARG A 274 7.30 -7.37 -7.39
C ARG A 274 8.58 -8.19 -7.30
N ASN A 275 9.66 -7.71 -7.92
CA ASN A 275 10.97 -8.36 -7.86
C ASN A 275 11.51 -8.37 -6.43
N LEU A 276 11.38 -7.26 -5.70
CA LEU A 276 11.75 -7.20 -4.29
C LEU A 276 10.89 -8.14 -3.44
N GLY A 277 9.56 -8.11 -3.60
CA GLY A 277 8.65 -9.02 -2.92
C GLY A 277 9.00 -10.50 -3.08
N THR A 278 9.28 -10.90 -4.33
CA THR A 278 9.71 -12.27 -4.67
C THR A 278 11.06 -12.64 -4.05
N LEU A 279 11.95 -11.67 -3.88
CA LEU A 279 13.24 -11.88 -3.23
C LEU A 279 13.06 -12.03 -1.71
N LEU A 280 12.24 -11.18 -1.10
CA LEU A 280 11.97 -11.19 0.34
C LEU A 280 11.18 -12.44 0.77
N SER A 281 10.29 -12.97 -0.08
CA SER A 281 9.55 -14.21 0.21
C SER A 281 10.45 -15.45 0.39
N ARG A 282 11.70 -15.41 -0.08
CA ARG A 282 12.67 -16.49 0.18
C ARG A 282 13.20 -16.47 1.62
N TYR A 283 13.14 -15.32 2.27
CA TYR A 283 13.57 -15.13 3.66
C TYR A 283 12.46 -15.41 4.66
N THR A 284 11.21 -15.56 4.23
CA THR A 284 10.07 -15.91 5.12
C THR A 284 10.08 -17.36 5.58
N ALA A 285 10.96 -18.21 5.05
CA ALA A 285 11.10 -19.58 5.54
C ALA A 285 11.62 -19.64 6.99
N ASN A 286 12.42 -18.64 7.39
CA ASN A 286 13.06 -18.57 8.70
C ASN A 286 12.74 -17.26 9.44
N GLY A 287 11.70 -16.52 9.02
CA GLY A 287 11.36 -15.21 9.58
C GLY A 287 10.07 -14.66 8.97
N ILE A 288 9.78 -13.39 9.23
CA ILE A 288 8.59 -12.72 8.70
C ILE A 288 9.05 -11.55 7.83
N ALA A 289 8.39 -11.37 6.69
CA ALA A 289 8.55 -10.19 5.84
C ALA A 289 7.16 -9.67 5.48
N CYS A 290 6.97 -8.36 5.49
CA CYS A 290 5.71 -7.72 5.10
C CYS A 290 5.98 -6.42 4.34
N ARG A 291 4.97 -5.97 3.58
CA ARG A 291 4.95 -4.66 2.93
C ARG A 291 4.07 -3.71 3.74
N LEU A 292 4.63 -2.58 4.15
CA LEU A 292 3.90 -1.56 4.92
C LEU A 292 3.05 -0.66 4.02
N GLY A 293 3.53 -0.40 2.80
CA GLY A 293 2.88 0.41 1.78
C GLY A 293 3.91 1.14 0.91
N GLY A 294 3.55 1.57 -0.29
CA GLY A 294 4.48 2.28 -1.17
C GLY A 294 5.76 1.49 -1.45
N ASP A 295 6.90 2.06 -1.10
CA ASP A 295 8.26 1.53 -1.19
C ASP A 295 8.76 0.86 0.12
N GLU A 296 7.94 0.79 1.17
CA GLU A 296 8.35 0.36 2.52
C GLU A 296 8.01 -1.10 2.84
N PHE A 297 8.99 -1.79 3.45
CA PHE A 297 8.94 -3.19 3.85
C PHE A 297 9.49 -3.36 5.27
N LEU A 298 9.01 -4.37 5.98
CA LEU A 298 9.47 -4.70 7.32
C LEU A 298 9.75 -6.19 7.42
N LEU A 299 10.87 -6.55 8.04
CA LEU A 299 11.26 -7.93 8.24
C LEU A 299 11.66 -8.18 9.69
N PHE A 300 11.36 -9.38 10.19
CA PHE A 300 11.89 -9.89 11.44
C PHE A 300 12.57 -11.24 11.22
N LEU A 301 13.82 -11.34 11.62
CA LEU A 301 14.61 -12.57 11.55
C LEU A 301 14.89 -13.07 12.97
N PRO A 302 14.24 -14.16 13.43
CA PRO A 302 14.47 -14.76 14.74
C PRO A 302 15.87 -15.40 14.84
N ASP A 303 16.39 -15.42 16.07
CA ASP A 303 17.59 -16.13 16.52
C ASP A 303 18.85 -15.88 15.69
N ILE A 304 18.94 -14.71 15.06
CA ILE A 304 20.07 -14.30 14.23
C ILE A 304 21.03 -13.38 14.99
N SER A 305 22.33 -13.52 14.74
CA SER A 305 23.35 -12.60 15.27
C SER A 305 23.53 -11.36 14.38
N ALA A 306 24.05 -10.28 14.94
CA ALA A 306 24.35 -9.04 14.21
C ALA A 306 25.29 -9.27 13.00
N GLU A 307 26.27 -10.17 13.12
CA GLU A 307 27.17 -10.51 12.01
C GLU A 307 26.43 -11.25 10.89
N ASN A 308 25.58 -12.21 11.24
CA ASN A 308 24.85 -13.03 10.27
C ASN A 308 23.77 -12.23 9.55
N VAL A 309 23.06 -11.33 10.25
CA VAL A 309 22.09 -10.44 9.60
C VAL A 309 22.79 -9.46 8.66
N SER A 310 23.97 -8.93 9.03
CA SER A 310 24.77 -8.08 8.13
C SER A 310 25.13 -8.79 6.82
N LYS A 311 25.60 -10.05 6.91
CA LYS A 311 25.89 -10.88 5.74
C LYS A 311 24.64 -11.17 4.90
N LEU A 312 23.50 -11.39 5.56
CA LEU A 312 22.22 -11.64 4.90
C LEU A 312 21.73 -10.40 4.15
N THR A 313 21.71 -9.24 4.79
CA THR A 313 21.29 -7.96 4.19
C THR A 313 22.21 -7.56 3.04
N THR A 314 23.53 -7.77 3.18
CA THR A 314 24.49 -7.53 2.08
C THR A 314 24.18 -8.40 0.86
N ARG A 315 23.87 -9.69 1.06
CA ARG A 315 23.48 -10.60 -0.03
C ARG A 315 22.14 -10.21 -0.65
N LEU A 316 21.17 -9.80 0.16
CA LEU A 316 19.88 -9.30 -0.29
C LEU A 316 20.08 -8.10 -1.25
N PHE A 317 20.88 -7.12 -0.84
CA PHE A 317 21.17 -5.92 -1.62
C PHE A 317 21.86 -6.26 -2.94
N HIS A 318 22.89 -7.12 -2.89
CA HIS A 318 23.59 -7.56 -4.09
C HIS A 318 22.69 -8.31 -5.07
N HIS A 319 21.82 -9.21 -4.59
CA HIS A 319 20.86 -9.90 -5.45
C HIS A 319 19.84 -8.95 -6.06
N PHE A 320 19.30 -8.02 -5.28
CA PHE A 320 18.35 -7.04 -5.81
C PHE A 320 19.01 -6.12 -6.83
N HIS A 321 20.23 -5.67 -6.56
CA HIS A 321 21.02 -4.88 -7.51
C HIS A 321 21.24 -5.62 -8.83
N SER A 322 21.60 -6.90 -8.80
CA SER A 322 21.76 -7.70 -10.02
C SER A 322 20.45 -7.85 -10.80
N ILE A 323 19.30 -7.97 -10.12
CA ILE A 323 17.99 -8.00 -10.78
C ILE A 323 17.69 -6.64 -11.42
N ALA A 324 17.98 -5.54 -10.72
CA ALA A 324 17.75 -4.19 -11.22
C ALA A 324 18.64 -3.88 -12.44
N GLU A 325 19.93 -4.22 -12.41
CA GLU A 325 20.85 -4.00 -13.54
C GLU A 325 20.44 -4.74 -14.82
N ALA A 326 19.76 -5.89 -14.69
CA ALA A 326 19.29 -6.66 -15.83
C ALA A 326 18.05 -6.06 -16.53
N ASP A 327 17.35 -5.11 -15.89
CA ASP A 327 16.17 -4.44 -16.44
C ASP A 327 16.46 -2.93 -16.64
N PRO A 328 16.55 -2.45 -17.91
CA PRO A 328 16.88 -1.06 -18.23
C PRO A 328 15.95 -0.01 -17.61
N GLU A 329 14.70 -0.37 -17.32
CA GLU A 329 13.67 0.55 -16.80
C GLU A 329 13.72 0.68 -15.27
N ILE A 330 14.34 -0.27 -14.56
CA ILE A 330 14.45 -0.26 -13.09
C ILE A 330 15.89 -0.27 -12.57
N LYS A 331 16.90 -0.13 -13.45
CA LYS A 331 18.33 -0.09 -13.08
C LYS A 331 18.72 0.89 -11.97
N ASP A 332 17.93 1.93 -11.77
CA ASP A 332 18.14 2.94 -10.73
C ASP A 332 17.53 2.53 -9.36
N ALA A 333 16.85 1.37 -9.28
CA ALA A 333 16.29 0.84 -8.05
C ALA A 333 17.41 0.38 -7.11
N ALA A 334 17.35 0.86 -5.87
CA ALA A 334 18.28 0.50 -4.81
C ALA A 334 17.51 0.25 -3.51
N LEU A 335 18.20 -0.21 -2.46
CA LEU A 335 17.59 -0.50 -1.17
C LEU A 335 18.29 0.26 -0.06
N SER A 336 17.53 0.77 0.90
CA SER A 336 18.05 1.32 2.15
C SER A 336 17.45 0.55 3.32
N ALA A 337 18.23 0.21 4.35
CA ALA A 337 17.72 -0.54 5.50
C ALA A 337 18.20 -0.04 6.86
N GLY A 338 17.27 0.09 7.81
CA GLY A 338 17.55 0.31 9.22
C GLY A 338 17.39 -0.98 10.02
N LEU A 339 18.39 -1.34 10.82
CA LEU A 339 18.41 -2.59 11.58
C LEU A 339 18.40 -2.32 13.08
N TYR A 340 17.64 -3.12 13.82
CA TYR A 340 17.68 -3.15 15.28
C TYR A 340 17.72 -4.60 15.78
N MET A 341 18.64 -4.88 16.72
CA MET A 341 18.69 -6.18 17.41
C MET A 341 17.68 -6.14 18.56
N CYS A 342 16.69 -7.01 18.51
CA CYS A 342 15.59 -7.09 19.46
C CYS A 342 15.83 -8.21 20.47
N THR A 343 15.45 -7.98 21.72
CA THR A 343 15.30 -9.03 22.72
C THR A 343 13.83 -9.29 23.05
N THR A 344 13.53 -10.43 23.66
CA THR A 344 12.15 -10.78 24.10
C THR A 344 11.57 -9.83 25.15
N SER A 345 12.40 -8.97 25.75
CA SER A 345 11.97 -7.90 26.67
C SER A 345 11.55 -6.61 25.96
N ASP A 346 11.89 -6.45 24.68
CA ASP A 346 11.58 -5.24 23.93
C ASP A 346 10.15 -5.25 23.41
N THR A 347 9.55 -4.05 23.25
CA THR A 347 8.24 -3.92 22.59
C THR A 347 8.41 -3.72 21.09
N PHE A 348 7.44 -4.20 20.30
CA PHE A 348 7.41 -3.99 18.85
C PHE A 348 7.49 -2.50 18.49
N ALA A 349 6.71 -1.65 19.15
CA ALA A 349 6.65 -0.22 18.85
C ALA A 349 8.01 0.48 19.04
N ASP A 350 8.75 0.12 20.10
CA ASP A 350 10.08 0.67 20.36
C ASP A 350 11.11 0.16 19.34
N CYS A 351 11.12 -1.14 19.05
CA CYS A 351 12.01 -1.71 18.04
C CYS A 351 11.74 -1.13 16.65
N TYR A 352 10.47 -0.98 16.28
CA TYR A 352 10.04 -0.36 15.04
C TYR A 352 10.56 1.07 14.95
N SER A 353 10.36 1.88 15.99
CA SER A 353 10.86 3.26 16.03
C SER A 353 12.39 3.32 15.89
N LYS A 354 13.13 2.43 16.54
CA LYS A 354 14.60 2.36 16.46
C LYS A 354 15.07 1.94 15.06
N ALA A 355 14.43 0.95 14.44
CA ALA A 355 14.76 0.51 13.09
C ALA A 355 14.43 1.60 12.04
N ASP A 356 13.28 2.28 12.19
CA ASP A 356 12.89 3.42 11.35
C ASP A 356 13.88 4.59 11.45
N LYS A 357 14.28 4.96 12.67
CA LYS A 357 15.34 5.96 12.90
C LYS A 357 16.67 5.57 12.27
N ALA A 358 17.02 4.29 12.27
CA ALA A 358 18.22 3.81 11.61
C ALA A 358 18.11 3.92 10.08
N LEU A 359 16.94 3.60 9.52
CA LEU A 359 16.65 3.77 8.08
C LEU A 359 16.70 5.25 7.67
N TYR A 360 16.16 6.13 8.49
CA TYR A 360 16.21 7.58 8.24
C TYR A 360 17.66 8.09 8.15
N ASN A 361 18.56 7.61 9.02
CA ASN A 361 19.99 7.92 8.96
C ASN A 361 20.64 7.43 7.66
N VAL A 362 20.30 6.21 7.22
CA VAL A 362 20.76 5.66 5.93
C VAL A 362 20.29 6.54 4.77
N LYS A 363 19.02 6.96 4.79
CA LYS A 363 18.43 7.84 3.76
C LYS A 363 19.15 9.20 3.68
N GLN A 364 19.64 9.72 4.80
CA GLN A 364 20.44 10.96 4.82
C GLN A 364 21.90 10.76 4.38
N ASN A 365 22.45 9.56 4.55
CA ASN A 365 23.86 9.26 4.31
C ASN A 365 24.10 8.51 2.99
N GLY A 366 23.38 8.90 1.92
CA GLY A 366 23.67 8.48 0.55
C GLY A 366 22.86 7.30 0.01
N LYS A 367 21.98 6.68 0.82
CA LYS A 367 21.13 5.55 0.44
C LYS A 367 21.92 4.32 -0.05
N ASN A 368 21.24 3.26 -0.51
CA ASN A 368 21.88 2.05 -1.02
C ASN A 368 22.83 1.34 -0.01
N HIS A 369 22.53 1.45 1.29
CA HIS A 369 23.27 0.76 2.35
C HIS A 369 22.36 0.45 3.54
N PHE A 370 22.92 -0.11 4.60
CA PHE A 370 22.17 -0.39 5.82
C PHE A 370 22.97 -0.01 7.06
N SER A 371 22.28 0.32 8.15
CA SER A 371 22.90 0.66 9.42
C SER A 371 22.13 0.07 10.59
N PHE A 372 22.86 -0.34 11.64
CA PHE A 372 22.24 -0.64 12.92
C PHE A 372 21.96 0.64 13.70
N TYR A 373 20.86 0.65 14.45
CA TYR A 373 20.55 1.74 15.38
C TYR A 373 21.68 1.99 16.39
N HIS A 374 22.27 0.92 16.96
CA HIS A 374 23.36 1.03 17.94
C HIS A 374 24.66 1.61 17.36
N GLN A 375 24.89 1.43 16.06
CA GLN A 375 26.05 2.02 15.38
C GLN A 375 25.87 3.52 15.16
N ILE A 376 24.62 4.01 15.09
CA ILE A 376 24.34 5.44 14.99
C ILE A 376 24.61 6.12 16.34
N SER A 377 24.29 5.46 17.46
CA SER A 377 24.63 5.91 18.81
C SER A 377 26.13 5.81 19.14
N HIS A 378 26.88 4.90 18.51
CA HIS A 378 28.33 4.77 18.69
C HIS A 378 29.19 5.46 17.62
N SER A 379 28.63 5.87 16.48
CA SER A 379 29.37 6.60 15.42
C SER A 379 29.71 8.06 15.77
N SER A 380 29.42 8.48 17.00
CA SER A 380 29.96 9.69 17.62
C SER A 380 31.29 9.47 18.35
N SER A 381 31.79 8.24 18.48
CA SER A 381 33.05 7.92 19.14
C SER A 381 33.85 6.88 18.33
N ASP A 382 35.07 7.22 17.96
CA ASP A 382 36.08 6.36 17.32
C ASP A 382 35.95 6.07 15.82
N SER A 383 36.17 7.10 15.01
CA SER A 383 37.15 7.02 13.90
C SER A 383 37.42 8.41 13.29
N PRO A 384 38.70 8.79 13.03
CA PRO A 384 39.06 10.07 12.42
C PRO A 384 38.81 10.07 10.91
N GLY A 385 37.62 9.63 10.48
CA GLY A 385 37.27 9.35 9.07
C GLY A 385 36.15 10.21 8.47
N THR A 386 35.44 11.03 9.26
CA THR A 386 34.29 11.82 8.80
C THR A 386 34.59 13.30 8.54
N ALA A 387 35.85 13.62 8.30
CA ALA A 387 36.26 14.80 7.55
C ALA A 387 36.63 14.37 6.12
N ARG A 388 35.63 14.03 5.28
CA ARG A 388 35.86 13.99 3.83
C ARG A 388 36.43 15.36 3.45
N ASP A 389 37.62 15.34 2.87
CA ASP A 389 38.42 16.53 2.64
C ASP A 389 37.60 17.55 1.84
N LEU A 390 37.52 18.79 2.30
CA LEU A 390 36.73 19.85 1.66
C LEU A 390 37.13 20.00 0.17
N GLN A 391 38.40 19.69 -0.14
CA GLN A 391 38.95 19.58 -1.48
C GLN A 391 38.24 18.49 -2.33
N GLN A 392 38.04 17.29 -1.79
CA GLN A 392 37.39 16.18 -2.49
C GLN A 392 35.91 16.48 -2.77
N VAL A 393 35.24 17.19 -1.86
CA VAL A 393 33.85 17.64 -2.07
C VAL A 393 33.79 18.67 -3.19
N ALA A 394 34.72 19.63 -3.22
CA ALA A 394 34.82 20.60 -4.30
C ALA A 394 35.11 19.93 -5.66
N ASP A 395 35.98 18.92 -5.69
CA ASP A 395 36.29 18.15 -6.90
C ASP A 395 35.11 17.33 -7.40
N ALA A 396 34.33 16.74 -6.49
CA ALA A 396 33.11 16.02 -6.83
C ALA A 396 32.06 16.96 -7.44
N LEU A 397 31.84 18.15 -6.85
CA LEU A 397 30.91 19.18 -7.35
C LEU A 397 31.32 19.74 -8.73
N ARG A 398 32.60 19.66 -9.11
CA ARG A 398 33.10 20.05 -10.44
C ARG A 398 32.89 18.98 -11.50
N LYS A 399 32.94 17.70 -11.10
CA LYS A 399 32.81 16.54 -12.00
C LYS A 399 31.35 16.13 -12.22
N SER A 400 30.41 16.64 -11.41
CA SER A 400 29.00 16.22 -11.36
C SER A 400 28.10 16.80 -12.46
N GLY A 401 28.56 16.78 -13.71
CA GLY A 401 27.66 16.55 -14.84
C GLY A 401 27.16 15.08 -14.91
N SER A 402 27.74 14.18 -14.11
CA SER A 402 27.41 12.75 -14.09
C SER A 402 27.59 12.14 -12.69
N TYR A 403 26.75 12.53 -11.73
CA TYR A 403 26.63 11.80 -10.45
C TYR A 403 25.24 11.19 -10.31
N ALA A 404 25.18 9.86 -10.31
CA ALA A 404 23.97 9.07 -10.04
C ALA A 404 24.03 8.61 -8.58
N GLY A 405 23.48 9.42 -7.68
CA GLY A 405 23.34 9.11 -6.26
C GLY A 405 22.23 9.98 -5.67
N ALA A 406 21.36 9.38 -4.87
CA ALA A 406 20.15 10.00 -4.34
C ALA A 406 20.45 10.84 -3.09
N LEU A 407 21.10 12.00 -3.28
CA LEU A 407 20.98 13.12 -2.34
C LEU A 407 19.83 14.01 -2.81
N GLU A 408 19.00 14.41 -1.84
CA GLU A 408 17.81 15.24 -1.97
C GLU A 408 17.90 16.33 -3.04
N LEU A 409 16.76 16.72 -3.61
CA LEU A 409 16.60 17.78 -4.62
C LEU A 409 17.53 19.01 -4.42
N ASN A 410 17.85 19.35 -3.16
CA ASN A 410 18.75 20.44 -2.80
C ASN A 410 20.23 20.23 -3.20
N TYR A 411 20.78 19.02 -3.25
CA TYR A 411 22.20 18.81 -3.65
C TYR A 411 22.40 18.96 -5.16
N ARG A 412 21.46 18.46 -5.98
CA ARG A 412 21.51 18.61 -7.44
C ARG A 412 21.31 20.07 -7.84
N ASP A 413 20.37 20.76 -7.19
CA ASP A 413 20.19 22.19 -7.39
C ASP A 413 21.40 22.97 -6.88
N PHE A 414 21.98 22.60 -5.73
CA PHE A 414 23.22 23.20 -5.25
C PHE A 414 24.42 22.97 -6.18
N SER A 415 24.55 21.79 -6.80
CA SER A 415 25.58 21.51 -7.80
C SER A 415 25.40 22.40 -9.04
N ARG A 416 24.17 22.59 -9.51
CA ARG A 416 23.87 23.53 -10.61
C ARG A 416 24.19 24.97 -10.23
N GLN A 417 23.85 25.39 -9.02
CA GLN A 417 24.22 26.72 -8.50
C GLN A 417 25.74 26.86 -8.35
N TYR A 418 26.43 25.82 -7.90
CA TYR A 418 27.88 25.77 -7.78
C TYR A 418 28.55 25.92 -9.16
N GLU A 419 28.10 25.16 -10.16
CA GLU A 419 28.58 25.27 -11.54
C GLU A 419 28.31 26.65 -12.15
N TYR A 420 27.10 27.18 -11.95
CA TYR A 420 26.74 28.52 -12.39
C TYR A 420 27.64 29.59 -11.75
N ILE A 421 27.87 29.50 -10.44
CA ILE A 421 28.78 30.39 -9.71
C ILE A 421 30.21 30.22 -10.21
N GLN A 422 30.69 29.00 -10.48
CA GLN A 422 32.01 28.75 -11.08
C GLN A 422 32.15 29.43 -12.45
N GLN A 423 31.13 29.32 -13.31
CA GLN A 423 31.13 30.02 -14.61
C GLN A 423 31.10 31.54 -14.43
N LEU A 424 30.37 32.06 -13.44
CA LEU A 424 30.38 33.48 -13.11
C LEU A 424 31.74 33.94 -12.59
N ILE A 425 32.43 33.16 -11.74
CA ILE A 425 33.79 33.45 -11.28
C ILE A 425 34.73 33.59 -12.48
N ILE A 426 34.68 32.62 -13.41
CA ILE A 426 35.51 32.62 -14.63
C ILE A 426 35.22 33.86 -15.50
N ARG A 427 33.95 34.22 -15.67
CA ARG A 427 33.53 35.32 -16.58
C ARG A 427 33.68 36.72 -15.98
N SER A 428 33.48 36.87 -14.67
CA SER A 428 33.38 38.18 -14.00
C SER A 428 34.54 38.48 -13.04
N GLY A 429 35.41 37.51 -12.75
CA GLY A 429 36.46 37.64 -11.74
C GLY A 429 35.93 37.72 -10.30
N SER A 430 34.66 37.37 -10.08
CA SER A 430 34.05 37.38 -8.75
C SER A 430 34.74 36.40 -7.81
N ARG A 431 34.97 36.80 -6.55
CA ARG A 431 35.56 35.93 -5.53
C ARG A 431 34.45 35.18 -4.79
N CYS A 432 34.47 33.86 -4.80
CA CYS A 432 33.54 33.06 -4.01
C CYS A 432 34.31 32.02 -3.19
N TYR A 433 33.76 31.67 -2.03
CA TYR A 433 34.36 30.71 -1.12
C TYR A 433 33.35 29.63 -0.79
N LEU A 434 33.79 28.38 -0.83
CA LEU A 434 33.02 27.25 -0.33
C LEU A 434 33.43 26.99 1.11
N VAL A 435 32.47 27.02 2.03
CA VAL A 435 32.65 26.76 3.45
C VAL A 435 31.92 25.47 3.81
N MET A 436 32.57 24.58 4.54
CA MET A 436 31.94 23.44 5.18
C MET A 436 31.93 23.65 6.68
N LEU A 437 30.73 23.71 7.26
CA LEU A 437 30.50 23.76 8.70
C LEU A 437 30.17 22.36 9.18
N THR A 438 30.82 21.89 10.25
CA THR A 438 30.63 20.57 10.86
C THR A 438 30.20 20.72 12.31
N LEU A 439 29.22 19.94 12.78
CA LEU A 439 28.84 19.84 14.18
C LEU A 439 29.47 18.58 14.78
N GLU A 440 30.30 18.74 15.80
CA GLU A 440 31.00 17.66 16.49
C GLU A 440 30.39 17.45 17.88
N ALA A 441 30.04 16.21 18.24
CA ALA A 441 29.51 15.91 19.56
C ALA A 441 30.61 16.04 20.64
N THR A 442 30.28 16.55 21.82
CA THR A 442 31.24 16.79 22.92
C THR A 442 31.25 15.73 24.01
N SER A 443 30.28 14.82 24.03
CA SER A 443 30.18 13.73 25.01
C SER A 443 30.24 12.37 24.33
N ASP A 444 30.96 11.42 24.94
CA ASP A 444 30.98 10.01 24.53
C ASP A 444 29.66 9.27 24.80
N THR A 445 28.73 9.89 25.54
CA THR A 445 27.37 9.39 25.71
C THR A 445 26.52 9.71 24.49
N PRO A 446 25.79 8.74 23.90
CA PRO A 446 24.95 8.98 22.73
C PRO A 446 23.86 10.00 23.04
N ALA A 447 23.88 11.14 22.34
CA ALA A 447 22.81 12.12 22.45
C ALA A 447 21.49 11.52 21.93
N HIS A 448 20.38 11.78 22.63
CA HIS A 448 19.07 11.37 22.15
C HIS A 448 18.77 12.03 20.79
N ILE A 449 18.15 11.29 19.87
CA ILE A 449 17.87 11.78 18.50
C ILE A 449 17.07 13.09 18.48
N GLU A 450 16.18 13.29 19.46
CA GLU A 450 15.45 14.56 19.64
C GLU A 450 16.38 15.75 19.92
N GLU A 451 17.47 15.53 20.67
CA GLU A 451 18.47 16.57 20.93
C GLU A 451 19.28 16.88 19.66
N ILE A 452 19.60 15.86 18.86
CA ILE A 452 20.27 16.01 17.57
C ILE A 452 19.41 16.82 16.59
N GLU A 453 18.15 16.46 16.42
CA GLU A 453 17.22 17.16 15.52
C GLU A 453 17.00 18.61 15.95
N GLN A 454 16.84 18.85 17.25
CA GLN A 454 16.70 20.19 17.79
C GLN A 454 17.99 21.02 17.57
N THR A 455 19.16 20.39 17.71
CA THR A 455 20.47 21.00 17.47
C THR A 455 20.64 21.39 16.00
N LEU A 456 20.28 20.50 15.08
CA LEU A 456 20.35 20.75 13.64
C LEU A 456 19.41 21.88 13.22
N SER A 457 18.18 21.89 13.73
CA SER A 457 17.22 22.96 13.47
C SER A 457 17.72 24.33 13.95
N HIS A 458 18.34 24.39 15.14
CA HIS A 458 18.94 25.62 15.64
C HIS A 458 20.11 26.10 14.78
N MET A 459 20.95 25.18 14.29
CA MET A 459 22.08 25.51 13.42
C MET A 459 21.62 26.03 12.06
N GLU A 460 20.65 25.35 11.43
CA GLU A 460 20.09 25.78 10.15
C GLU A 460 19.52 27.21 10.23
N GLN A 461 18.74 27.49 11.27
CA GLN A 461 18.24 28.83 11.53
C GLN A 461 19.37 29.85 11.78
N ALA A 462 20.44 29.47 12.48
CA ALA A 462 21.57 30.37 12.73
C ALA A 462 22.31 30.73 11.43
N ILE A 463 22.47 29.77 10.52
CA ILE A 463 23.06 30.00 9.20
C ILE A 463 22.17 30.93 8.37
N GLN A 464 20.89 30.58 8.21
CA GLN A 464 19.93 31.34 7.39
C GLN A 464 19.77 32.80 7.86
N ASN A 465 19.83 33.06 9.17
CA ASN A 465 19.72 34.41 9.73
C ASN A 465 21.01 35.23 9.64
N THR A 466 22.15 34.61 9.31
CA THR A 466 23.46 35.28 9.33
C THR A 466 24.05 35.51 7.94
N ILE A 467 23.85 34.57 7.01
CA ILE A 467 24.34 34.70 5.64
C ILE A 467 23.49 35.70 4.84
N ARG A 468 24.06 36.29 3.79
CA ARG A 468 23.35 37.26 2.96
C ARG A 468 22.38 36.53 2.03
N ARG A 469 21.37 37.25 1.52
CA ARG A 469 20.42 36.69 0.52
C ARG A 469 21.08 36.18 -0.78
N VAL A 470 22.28 36.67 -1.08
CA VAL A 470 23.08 36.27 -2.25
C VAL A 470 23.97 35.05 -1.97
N ASP A 471 24.13 34.67 -0.71
CA ASP A 471 24.88 33.48 -0.31
C ASP A 471 23.96 32.25 -0.39
N ILE A 472 24.55 31.09 -0.62
CA ILE A 472 23.80 29.83 -0.77
C ILE A 472 24.21 28.88 0.34
N CYS A 473 23.26 28.20 0.97
CA CYS A 473 23.51 27.15 1.94
C CYS A 473 22.72 25.90 1.58
N THR A 474 23.33 24.73 1.74
CA THR A 474 22.63 23.45 1.71
C THR A 474 23.17 22.54 2.80
N ARG A 475 22.33 21.59 3.23
CA ARG A 475 22.78 20.51 4.11
C ARG A 475 23.51 19.46 3.27
N TYR A 476 24.70 19.05 3.72
CA TYR A 476 25.55 18.11 3.01
C TYR A 476 25.53 16.70 3.62
N SER A 477 25.44 16.61 4.95
CA SER A 477 25.32 15.34 5.67
C SER A 477 24.52 15.51 6.97
N SER A 478 24.51 14.48 7.83
CA SER A 478 23.85 14.53 9.13
C SER A 478 24.35 15.68 10.01
N MET A 479 25.66 15.95 9.98
CA MET A 479 26.31 16.95 10.84
C MET A 479 27.00 18.09 10.06
N GLN A 480 26.82 18.16 8.73
CA GLN A 480 27.57 19.12 7.90
C GLN A 480 26.68 19.96 6.99
N TYR A 481 27.06 21.22 6.85
CA TYR A 481 26.47 22.21 5.95
C TYR A 481 27.51 22.74 4.97
N LEU A 482 27.12 22.92 3.72
CA LEU A 482 27.91 23.60 2.70
C LEU A 482 27.34 25.00 2.45
N ILE A 483 28.20 26.01 2.47
CA ILE A 483 27.85 27.41 2.26
C ILE A 483 28.73 27.98 1.15
N ILE A 484 28.12 28.58 0.14
CA ILE A 484 28.82 29.40 -0.87
C ILE A 484 28.64 30.86 -0.47
N LEU A 485 29.75 31.51 -0.11
CA LEU A 485 29.78 32.93 0.17
C LEU A 485 30.14 33.68 -1.12
N PHE A 486 29.24 34.57 -1.57
CA PHE A 486 29.42 35.33 -2.82
C PHE A 486 30.06 36.69 -2.53
N GLN A 487 31.23 36.94 -3.12
CA GLN A 487 32.05 38.15 -2.92
C GLN A 487 32.25 38.54 -1.43
N PRO A 488 32.65 37.63 -0.54
CA PRO A 488 33.06 38.03 0.80
C PRO A 488 34.44 38.70 0.74
N VAL A 489 34.70 39.57 1.71
CA VAL A 489 36.09 39.91 2.05
C VAL A 489 36.63 38.72 2.83
N GLU A 490 37.70 38.08 2.34
CA GLU A 490 38.23 36.82 2.91
C GLU A 490 38.53 36.92 4.41
N SER A 491 39.14 38.03 4.84
CA SER A 491 39.42 38.31 6.26
C SER A 491 38.17 38.42 7.14
N GLN A 492 36.98 38.52 6.54
CA GLN A 492 35.70 38.56 7.25
C GLN A 492 35.03 37.19 7.35
N ILE A 493 35.48 36.15 6.64
CA ILE A 493 34.90 34.79 6.74
C ILE A 493 34.90 34.28 8.18
N PRO A 494 35.99 34.42 8.97
CA PRO A 494 35.96 34.04 10.38
C PRO A 494 34.92 34.81 11.21
N ASN A 495 34.67 36.08 10.89
CA ASN A 495 33.65 36.88 11.57
C ASN A 495 32.23 36.45 11.18
N ILE A 496 32.01 36.01 9.93
CA ILE A 496 30.74 35.43 9.49
C ILE A 496 30.47 34.14 10.28
N MET A 497 31.45 33.23 10.35
CA MET A 497 31.32 31.97 11.09
C MET A 497 31.11 32.19 12.58
N LYS A 498 31.86 33.12 13.19
CA LYS A 498 31.67 33.49 14.60
C LYS A 498 30.25 33.97 14.89
N ARG A 499 29.64 34.75 13.98
CA ARG A 499 28.25 35.19 14.13
C ARG A 499 27.25 34.04 14.04
N ILE A 500 27.46 33.10 13.10
CA ILE A 500 26.64 31.88 13.00
C ILE A 500 26.73 31.10 14.32
N PHE A 501 27.94 30.87 14.83
CA PHE A 501 28.15 30.12 16.06
C PHE A 501 27.52 30.82 17.27
N MET A 502 27.66 32.15 17.39
CA MET A 502 27.00 32.90 18.46
C MET A 502 25.47 32.80 18.39
N GLN A 503 24.87 32.85 17.19
CA GLN A 503 23.42 32.68 17.05
C GLN A 503 22.98 31.26 17.40
N TYR A 504 23.75 30.26 16.99
CA TYR A 504 23.54 28.87 17.37
C TYR A 504 23.58 28.71 18.89
N TYR A 505 24.63 29.19 19.57
CA TYR A 505 24.74 29.08 21.03
C TYR A 505 23.66 29.84 21.81
N ARG A 506 23.08 30.90 21.24
CA ARG A 506 21.93 31.58 21.86
C ARG A 506 20.66 30.74 21.85
N LYS A 507 20.53 29.83 20.89
CA LYS A 507 19.35 28.98 20.70
C LYS A 507 19.55 27.59 21.29
N ALA A 508 20.75 27.04 21.17
CA ALA A 508 21.13 25.77 21.77
C ALA A 508 21.19 25.92 23.29
N LYS A 509 20.28 25.25 24.00
CA LYS A 509 20.28 25.18 25.48
C LYS A 509 21.35 24.22 26.02
N SER A 510 21.98 23.45 25.14
CA SER A 510 22.94 22.38 25.43
C SER A 510 24.25 22.66 24.67
N THR A 511 25.40 22.35 25.30
CA THR A 511 26.74 22.44 24.69
C THR A 511 27.22 21.09 24.14
N ASN A 512 26.29 20.16 23.91
CA ASN A 512 26.59 18.79 23.48
C ASN A 512 27.14 18.71 22.05
N PHE A 513 27.05 19.80 21.26
CA PHE A 513 27.59 19.86 19.90
C PHE A 513 28.35 21.17 19.66
N LEU A 514 29.62 21.04 19.25
CA LEU A 514 30.51 22.14 18.90
C LEU A 514 30.60 22.29 17.38
N PRO A 515 30.25 23.47 16.83
CA PRO A 515 30.47 23.74 15.43
C PRO A 515 31.94 24.08 15.12
N THR A 516 32.47 23.43 14.10
CA THR A 516 33.76 23.70 13.46
C THR A 516 33.55 24.06 11.99
N TYR A 517 34.55 24.66 11.32
CA TYR A 517 34.45 24.96 9.88
C TYR A 517 35.78 24.89 9.15
N LYS A 518 35.71 24.61 7.85
CA LYS A 518 36.81 24.75 6.87
C LYS A 518 36.30 25.56 5.68
N TYR A 519 37.16 26.28 4.97
CA TYR A 519 36.78 26.99 3.74
C TYR A 519 37.87 26.90 2.67
N LEU A 520 37.47 27.00 1.40
CA LEU A 520 38.36 27.06 0.25
C LEU A 520 37.98 28.20 -0.72
N SER A 521 38.97 28.74 -1.42
CA SER A 521 38.75 29.66 -2.54
C SER A 521 38.30 28.89 -3.77
N MET A 522 37.16 29.26 -4.34
CA MET A 522 36.62 28.58 -5.53
C MET A 522 37.44 28.85 -6.81
N ALA A 523 38.34 29.83 -6.80
CA ALA A 523 39.11 30.30 -7.96
C ALA A 523 40.47 29.61 -8.16
N GLU A 524 41.07 28.98 -7.13
CA GLU A 524 42.50 28.66 -7.12
C GLU A 524 42.88 27.29 -7.73
N ASN A 525 41.95 26.36 -7.93
CA ASN A 525 42.29 25.00 -8.41
C ASN A 525 42.25 24.83 -9.95
N ASN A 526 42.78 25.77 -10.73
CA ASN A 526 42.86 25.69 -12.20
C ASN A 526 44.29 25.48 -12.75
N MET A 527 45.29 25.19 -11.91
CA MET A 527 46.71 25.16 -12.36
C MET A 527 47.36 23.78 -12.57
N ASP A 528 46.69 22.64 -12.37
CA ASP A 528 47.39 21.33 -12.42
C ASP A 528 46.91 20.33 -13.50
N THR A 529 46.24 20.77 -14.57
CA THR A 529 45.91 19.90 -15.72
C THR A 529 46.65 20.23 -17.02
N ASN A 530 47.69 21.06 -16.97
CA ASN A 530 48.53 21.36 -18.12
C ASN A 530 50.02 21.35 -17.77
N GLN A 531 50.57 20.20 -17.36
CA GLN A 531 51.97 19.90 -17.62
C GLN A 531 52.11 18.47 -18.16
N LYS A 532 52.76 18.43 -19.33
CA LYS A 532 53.12 17.33 -20.22
C LYS A 532 53.55 16.01 -19.58
#